data_AF-A0A662RAI6-F1
#
_entry.id   AF-A0A662RAI6-F1
#
_cell.length_a   1.000
_cell.length_b   1.000
_cell.length_c   1.000
_cell.angle_alpha   90.00
_cell.angle_beta   90.00
_cell.angle_gamma   90.00
#
_symmetry.space_group_name_H-M   'P 1'
#
loop_
_entity.id
_entity.type
_entity.pdbx_description
1 polymer ?
#
loop_
_entity_poly.entity_id
_entity_poly.type
_entity_poly.pdbx_seq_one_letter_code
_entity_poly.pdbx_strand_id
1 'polypeptide(L)'
;MPVFFKGIKPSKLRDDAFRLESLNTMRKAGTAVRRDYKKTTATWKGSKPNFDQLVSLAGGGPTLVIEVNGGHGADKWFWLDRGTKVRYAVMSRNFRAKTSVGKLSSGSGRGGLIFVNKKRPMPGIKARGWTVLIVRMWTPRFKRLMEGAMGRAAKKSGHYIGGI
;
A
#
# COMPACT_ATOMS: atom_id res chain seq x y z
N MET A 1 61.60 5.47 6.42
CA MET A 1 61.04 4.11 6.49
C MET A 1 59.95 3.98 5.42
N PRO A 2 59.93 2.90 4.62
CA PRO A 2 58.83 2.66 3.68
C PRO A 2 57.56 2.30 4.46
N VAL A 3 56.43 2.94 4.11
CA VAL A 3 55.10 2.64 4.64
C VAL A 3 54.42 1.66 3.68
N PHE A 4 54.06 0.47 4.16
CA PHE A 4 53.33 -0.53 3.39
C PHE A 4 51.83 -0.38 3.63
N PHE A 5 51.07 -0.02 2.59
CA PHE A 5 49.61 -0.03 2.61
C PHE A 5 49.09 -1.35 2.06
N LYS A 6 48.36 -2.12 2.88
CA LYS A 6 47.66 -3.33 2.44
C LYS A 6 46.15 -3.04 2.40
N GLY A 7 45.62 -2.84 1.19
CA GLY A 7 44.19 -2.61 0.99
C GLY A 7 43.42 -3.92 0.95
N ILE A 8 42.43 -4.09 1.84
CA ILE A 8 41.46 -5.18 1.76
C ILE A 8 40.35 -4.72 0.81
N LYS A 9 40.28 -5.28 -0.40
CA LYS A 9 39.18 -5.04 -1.33
C LYS A 9 38.20 -6.20 -1.28
N PRO A 10 36.91 -5.96 -0.96
CA PRO A 10 35.90 -7.01 -1.09
C PRO A 10 35.73 -7.40 -2.56
N SER A 11 35.17 -8.59 -2.78
CA SER A 11 34.72 -9.00 -4.11
C SER A 11 33.69 -7.99 -4.67
N LYS A 12 33.56 -7.96 -6.00
CA LYS A 12 32.53 -7.13 -6.63
C LYS A 12 31.15 -7.68 -6.26
N LEU A 13 30.27 -6.81 -5.75
CA LEU A 13 28.88 -7.15 -5.53
C LEU A 13 28.27 -7.61 -6.87
N ARG A 14 27.56 -8.73 -6.85
CA ARG A 14 26.76 -9.16 -8.00
C ARG A 14 25.49 -8.33 -8.05
N ASP A 15 25.62 -7.11 -8.58
CA ASP A 15 24.55 -6.10 -8.61
C ASP A 15 23.26 -6.63 -9.24
N ASP A 16 23.36 -7.47 -10.27
CA ASP A 16 22.19 -8.10 -10.92
C ASP A 16 21.44 -9.05 -9.98
N ALA A 17 22.17 -9.87 -9.21
CA ALA A 17 21.57 -10.79 -8.26
C ALA A 17 20.86 -10.03 -7.13
N PHE A 18 21.48 -8.94 -6.67
CA PHE A 18 20.89 -8.04 -5.67
C PHE A 18 19.63 -7.36 -6.20
N ARG A 19 19.71 -6.80 -7.41
CA ARG A 19 18.59 -6.12 -8.08
C ARG A 19 17.43 -7.08 -8.30
N LEU A 20 17.70 -8.28 -8.79
CA LEU A 20 16.68 -9.30 -9.08
C LEU A 20 15.95 -9.76 -7.80
N GLU A 21 16.68 -10.09 -6.74
CA GLU A 21 16.08 -10.49 -5.45
C GLU A 21 15.24 -9.37 -4.83
N SER A 22 15.73 -8.13 -4.92
CA SER A 22 15.02 -6.95 -4.44
C SER A 22 13.73 -6.74 -5.22
N LEU A 23 13.77 -6.76 -6.56
CA LEU A 23 12.59 -6.62 -7.41
C LEU A 23 11.55 -7.72 -7.16
N ASN A 24 11.99 -8.97 -7.05
CA ASN A 24 11.09 -10.09 -6.79
C ASN A 24 10.40 -9.95 -5.43
N THR A 25 11.13 -9.51 -4.42
CA THR A 25 10.59 -9.26 -3.08
C THR A 25 9.59 -8.11 -3.09
N MET A 26 9.92 -7.01 -3.77
CA MET A 26 9.02 -5.86 -3.93
C MET A 26 7.74 -6.22 -4.66
N ARG A 27 7.80 -7.00 -5.74
CA ARG A 27 6.61 -7.46 -6.48
C ARG A 27 5.69 -8.31 -5.60
N LYS A 28 6.26 -9.20 -4.77
CA LYS A 28 5.50 -10.00 -3.80
C LYS A 28 4.84 -9.11 -2.75
N ALA A 29 5.58 -8.17 -2.18
CA ALA A 29 5.04 -7.22 -1.22
C ALA A 29 3.92 -6.35 -1.84
N GLY A 30 4.16 -5.81 -3.03
CA GLY A 30 3.17 -5.05 -3.80
C GLY A 30 1.88 -5.83 -4.03
N THR A 31 1.98 -7.10 -4.40
CA THR A 31 0.81 -7.96 -4.62
C THR A 31 -0.01 -8.13 -3.34
N ALA A 32 0.67 -8.28 -2.21
CA ALA A 32 0.03 -8.43 -0.92
C ALA A 32 -0.60 -7.11 -0.41
N VAL A 33 0.08 -5.97 -0.61
CA VAL A 33 -0.47 -4.62 -0.34
C VAL A 33 -1.70 -4.35 -1.20
N ARG A 34 -1.61 -4.60 -2.51
CA ARG A 34 -2.71 -4.48 -3.47
C ARG A 34 -3.92 -5.31 -3.04
N ARG A 35 -3.69 -6.52 -2.53
CA ARG A 35 -4.77 -7.36 -1.98
C ARG A 35 -5.45 -6.71 -0.77
N ASP A 36 -4.72 -6.04 0.11
CA ASP A 36 -5.31 -5.32 1.24
C ASP A 36 -6.12 -4.09 0.80
N TYR A 37 -5.66 -3.36 -0.22
CA TYR A 37 -6.48 -2.33 -0.87
C TYR A 37 -7.78 -2.91 -1.45
N LYS A 38 -7.69 -4.02 -2.20
CA LYS A 38 -8.87 -4.70 -2.77
C LYS A 38 -9.87 -5.18 -1.71
N LYS A 39 -9.42 -5.54 -0.50
CA LYS A 39 -10.32 -5.90 0.61
C LYS A 39 -11.24 -4.75 1.02
N THR A 40 -10.78 -3.49 0.92
CA THR A 40 -11.57 -2.31 1.29
C THR A 40 -12.83 -2.13 0.43
N THR A 41 -12.81 -2.65 -0.80
CA THR A 41 -13.90 -2.53 -1.78
C THR A 41 -14.50 -3.86 -2.21
N ALA A 42 -14.12 -4.98 -1.57
CA ALA A 42 -14.53 -6.32 -1.98
C ALA A 42 -16.06 -6.46 -2.10
N THR A 43 -16.79 -5.89 -1.14
CA THR A 43 -18.27 -5.98 -1.05
C THR A 43 -19.02 -4.89 -1.82
N TRP A 44 -18.31 -4.01 -2.53
CA TRP A 44 -18.95 -2.92 -3.27
C TRP A 44 -19.71 -3.48 -4.47
N LYS A 45 -20.87 -2.87 -4.76
CA LYS A 45 -21.66 -3.14 -5.97
C LYS A 45 -21.40 -2.04 -7.01
N GLY A 46 -21.51 -2.38 -8.29
CA GLY A 46 -21.26 -1.44 -9.40
C GLY A 46 -19.78 -1.08 -9.55
N SER A 47 -19.49 0.18 -9.93
CA SER A 47 -18.13 0.64 -10.20
C SER A 47 -17.21 0.54 -8.98
N LYS A 48 -16.08 -0.15 -9.16
CA LYS A 48 -15.00 -0.33 -8.17
C LYS A 48 -13.74 0.38 -8.63
N PRO A 49 -12.88 0.86 -7.71
CA PRO A 49 -11.55 1.29 -8.08
C PRO A 49 -10.70 0.11 -8.55
N ASN A 50 -9.76 0.37 -9.45
CA ASN A 50 -8.61 -0.51 -9.65
C ASN A 50 -7.45 -0.01 -8.79
N PHE A 51 -6.65 -0.97 -8.36
CA PHE A 51 -5.45 -0.73 -7.59
C PHE A 51 -4.29 -1.31 -8.37
N ASP A 52 -3.43 -0.46 -8.90
CA ASP A 52 -2.27 -0.87 -9.68
C ASP A 52 -1.00 -0.65 -8.87
N GLN A 53 -0.07 -1.57 -9.00
CA GLN A 53 1.17 -1.54 -8.23
C GLN A 53 2.32 -1.12 -9.14
N LEU A 54 3.13 -0.19 -8.64
CA LEU A 54 4.35 0.27 -9.28
C LEU A 54 5.50 0.03 -8.31
N VAL A 55 6.56 -0.62 -8.80
CA VAL A 55 7.76 -0.90 -8.02
C VAL A 55 8.95 -0.24 -8.72
N SER A 56 9.74 0.51 -7.95
CA SER A 56 10.95 1.17 -8.44
C SER A 56 12.12 0.90 -7.53
N LEU A 57 13.28 0.57 -8.11
CA LEU A 57 14.57 0.58 -7.40
C LEU A 57 15.37 1.86 -7.67
N ALA A 58 14.82 2.78 -8.47
CA ALA A 58 15.45 4.05 -8.76
C ALA A 58 15.07 5.10 -7.71
N GLY A 59 15.96 6.09 -7.50
CA GLY A 59 15.69 7.25 -6.63
C GLY A 59 15.82 6.96 -5.14
N GLY A 60 17.04 6.82 -4.64
CA GLY A 60 17.34 6.75 -3.19
C GLY A 60 16.95 5.44 -2.48
N GLY A 61 16.15 4.56 -3.11
CA GLY A 61 15.85 3.24 -2.55
C GLY A 61 14.64 2.53 -3.15
N PRO A 62 14.34 1.30 -2.66
CA PRO A 62 13.19 0.52 -3.09
C PRO A 62 11.87 1.19 -2.71
N THR A 63 11.11 1.60 -3.71
CA THR A 63 9.81 2.27 -3.55
C THR A 63 8.68 1.42 -4.10
N LEU A 64 7.65 1.20 -3.29
CA LEU A 64 6.39 0.58 -3.68
C LEU A 64 5.29 1.64 -3.67
N VAL A 65 4.64 1.84 -4.81
CA VAL A 65 3.52 2.77 -4.98
C VAL A 65 2.28 1.98 -5.37
N ILE A 66 1.14 2.34 -4.78
CA ILE A 66 -0.18 1.85 -5.21
C ILE A 66 -0.93 3.02 -5.82
N GLU A 67 -1.24 2.89 -7.10
CA GLU A 67 -2.11 3.82 -7.81
C GLU A 67 -3.57 3.38 -7.64
N VAL A 68 -4.46 4.35 -7.43
CA VAL A 68 -5.91 4.14 -7.34
C VAL A 68 -6.56 4.83 -8.54
N ASN A 69 -7.16 4.05 -9.44
CA ASN A 69 -7.86 4.56 -10.63
C ASN A 69 -9.21 3.84 -10.83
N GLY A 70 -9.91 4.08 -11.94
CA GLY A 70 -11.23 3.48 -12.21
C GLY A 70 -12.41 4.45 -12.09
N GLY A 71 -12.20 5.72 -12.46
CA GLY A 71 -13.24 6.75 -12.55
C GLY A 71 -14.04 6.91 -11.26
N HIS A 72 -15.38 6.87 -11.37
CA HIS A 72 -16.26 7.04 -10.21
C HIS A 72 -16.03 6.01 -9.09
N GLY A 73 -15.47 4.84 -9.39
CA GLY A 73 -15.05 3.87 -8.39
C GLY A 73 -13.93 4.40 -7.49
N ALA A 74 -12.93 5.05 -8.10
CA ALA A 74 -11.84 5.73 -7.39
C ALA A 74 -12.34 6.94 -6.60
N ASP A 75 -13.22 7.77 -7.17
CA ASP A 75 -13.76 8.93 -6.46
C ASP A 75 -14.46 8.54 -5.16
N LYS A 76 -15.34 7.53 -5.24
CA LYS A 76 -16.01 6.95 -4.07
C LYS A 76 -15.00 6.46 -3.03
N TRP A 77 -13.92 5.83 -3.50
CA TRP A 77 -12.86 5.34 -2.61
C TRP A 77 -12.13 6.49 -1.93
N PHE A 78 -11.77 7.55 -2.66
CA PHE A 78 -11.13 8.74 -2.09
C PHE A 78 -12.03 9.46 -1.08
N TRP A 79 -13.32 9.63 -1.37
CA TRP A 79 -14.26 10.25 -0.43
C TRP A 79 -14.40 9.45 0.86
N LEU A 80 -14.33 8.13 0.79
CA LEU A 80 -14.39 7.27 1.97
C LEU A 80 -13.06 7.24 2.72
N ASP A 81 -11.93 7.13 2.01
CA ASP A 81 -10.61 7.08 2.60
C ASP A 81 -10.28 8.38 3.34
N ARG A 82 -10.46 9.53 2.67
CA ARG A 82 -10.11 10.87 3.15
C ARG A 82 -11.24 11.57 3.89
N GLY A 83 -12.48 11.10 3.73
CA GLY A 83 -13.65 11.79 4.22
C GLY A 83 -14.05 12.98 3.36
N THR A 84 -15.20 13.58 3.68
CA THR A 84 -15.68 14.82 3.07
C THR A 84 -16.17 15.77 4.15
N LYS A 85 -16.08 17.09 3.91
CA LYS A 85 -16.65 18.10 4.82
C LYS A 85 -18.19 18.11 4.74
N VAL A 86 -18.72 17.97 3.53
CA VAL A 86 -20.16 18.00 3.23
C VAL A 86 -20.50 16.79 2.36
N ARG A 87 -21.74 16.32 2.47
CA ARG A 87 -22.35 15.41 1.49
C ARG A 87 -23.71 15.93 1.06
N TYR A 88 -24.09 15.64 -0.18
CA TYR A 88 -25.41 15.98 -0.72
C TYR A 88 -26.34 14.76 -0.85
N ALA A 89 -25.80 13.59 -0.58
CA ALA A 89 -26.55 12.34 -0.53
C ALA A 89 -27.42 12.32 0.73
N VAL A 90 -28.74 12.20 0.56
CA VAL A 90 -29.68 11.92 1.63
C VAL A 90 -29.81 10.40 1.75
N MET A 91 -29.55 9.88 2.94
CA MET A 91 -29.54 8.42 3.19
C MET A 91 -30.80 8.03 3.95
N SER A 92 -31.18 6.76 3.86
CA SER A 92 -32.32 6.22 4.61
C SER A 92 -32.14 6.39 6.12
N ARG A 93 -33.24 6.54 6.85
CA ARG A 93 -33.23 6.75 8.32
C ARG A 93 -32.50 5.62 9.06
N ASN A 94 -32.55 4.41 8.53
CA ASN A 94 -31.87 3.22 9.06
C ASN A 94 -30.46 2.99 8.48
N PHE A 95 -29.86 3.99 7.84
CA PHE A 95 -28.57 3.83 7.18
C PHE A 95 -27.44 3.51 8.17
N ARG A 96 -26.73 2.41 7.89
CA ARG A 96 -25.52 2.00 8.57
C ARG A 96 -24.47 1.65 7.53
N ALA A 97 -23.35 2.37 7.55
CA ALA A 97 -22.26 2.12 6.63
C ALA A 97 -21.69 0.69 6.81
N LYS A 98 -21.35 0.04 5.69
CA LYS A 98 -20.65 -1.26 5.70
C LYS A 98 -19.22 -1.15 6.20
N THR A 99 -18.59 0.01 6.00
CA THR A 99 -17.20 0.26 6.35
C THR A 99 -17.13 1.08 7.63
N SER A 100 -16.12 0.83 8.46
CA SER A 100 -15.86 1.57 9.70
C SER A 100 -14.43 2.12 9.72
N VAL A 101 -14.22 3.19 10.48
CA VAL A 101 -12.90 3.80 10.68
C VAL A 101 -11.93 2.74 11.23
N GLY A 102 -10.71 2.69 10.69
CA GLY A 102 -9.66 1.79 11.19
C GLY A 102 -9.85 0.31 10.85
N LYS A 103 -10.80 -0.05 9.99
CA LYS A 103 -10.98 -1.44 9.51
C LYS A 103 -10.85 -1.54 7.99
N LEU A 104 -10.14 -2.57 7.53
CA LEU A 104 -10.02 -2.91 6.10
C LEU A 104 -11.19 -3.74 5.59
N SER A 105 -11.87 -4.47 6.48
CA SER A 105 -13.01 -5.30 6.12
C SER A 105 -14.33 -4.52 6.15
N SER A 106 -15.29 -4.99 5.35
CA SER A 106 -16.66 -4.49 5.37
C SER A 106 -17.56 -5.43 6.19
N GLY A 107 -18.47 -4.86 6.97
CA GLY A 107 -19.58 -5.57 7.61
C GLY A 107 -20.85 -5.57 6.76
N SER A 108 -21.97 -5.99 7.36
CA SER A 108 -23.26 -6.16 6.66
C SER A 108 -23.91 -4.85 6.20
N GLY A 109 -23.69 -3.74 6.89
CA GLY A 109 -24.35 -2.44 6.63
C GLY A 109 -25.89 -2.53 6.63
N ARG A 110 -26.58 -1.41 6.43
CA ARG A 110 -28.04 -1.34 6.25
C ARG A 110 -28.42 -0.03 5.56
N GLY A 111 -29.56 -0.01 4.88
CA GLY A 111 -30.07 1.19 4.23
C GLY A 111 -29.27 1.63 3.02
N GLY A 112 -29.53 2.83 2.50
CA GLY A 112 -28.90 3.29 1.27
C GLY A 112 -29.18 4.75 0.94
N LEU A 113 -28.74 5.15 -0.24
CA LEU A 113 -29.05 6.45 -0.83
C LEU A 113 -30.56 6.51 -1.14
N ILE A 114 -31.24 7.57 -0.70
CA ILE A 114 -32.59 7.90 -1.16
C ILE A 114 -32.51 8.80 -2.39
N PHE A 115 -31.85 9.95 -2.27
CA PHE A 115 -31.64 10.89 -3.37
C PHE A 115 -30.43 11.80 -3.11
N VAL A 116 -29.99 12.52 -4.15
CA VAL A 116 -28.94 13.54 -4.05
C VAL A 116 -29.56 14.91 -4.28
N ASN A 117 -29.33 15.86 -3.37
CA ASN A 117 -29.79 17.24 -3.52
C ASN A 117 -28.70 18.24 -3.15
N LYS A 118 -28.16 18.94 -4.14
CA LYS A 118 -27.09 19.94 -3.96
C LYS A 118 -27.51 21.15 -3.12
N LYS A 119 -28.81 21.46 -3.06
CA LYS A 119 -29.37 22.57 -2.25
C LYS A 119 -29.51 22.21 -0.76
N ARG A 120 -29.31 20.93 -0.40
CA ARG A 120 -29.44 20.45 0.98
C ARG A 120 -28.11 19.83 1.47
N PRO A 121 -27.14 20.65 1.90
CA PRO A 121 -25.89 20.13 2.44
C PRO A 121 -26.15 19.36 3.73
N MET A 122 -25.57 18.17 3.84
CA MET A 122 -25.62 17.30 5.01
C MET A 122 -24.21 17.13 5.60
N PRO A 123 -24.08 16.73 6.88
CA PRO A 123 -22.79 16.44 7.48
C PRO A 123 -22.00 15.44 6.63
N GLY A 124 -20.74 15.77 6.35
CA GLY A 124 -19.88 14.98 5.48
C GLY A 124 -19.51 13.61 6.02
N ILE A 125 -18.69 12.89 5.24
CA ILE A 125 -18.32 11.52 5.54
C ILE A 125 -17.07 11.50 6.40
N LYS A 126 -17.09 10.78 7.54
CA LYS A 126 -15.90 10.53 8.34
C LYS A 126 -14.90 9.65 7.58
N ALA A 127 -13.66 10.10 7.48
CA ALA A 127 -12.54 9.40 6.87
C ALA A 127 -12.39 7.98 7.43
N ARG A 128 -12.16 7.00 6.55
CA ARG A 128 -11.84 5.61 6.95
C ARG A 128 -10.36 5.41 7.24
N GLY A 129 -9.49 6.20 6.59
CA GLY A 129 -8.05 6.17 6.78
C GLY A 129 -7.42 4.83 6.36
N TRP A 130 -7.94 4.20 5.31
CA TRP A 130 -7.42 2.94 4.79
C TRP A 130 -5.98 3.09 4.33
N THR A 131 -5.65 4.17 3.62
CA THR A 131 -4.27 4.43 3.16
C THR A 131 -3.31 4.45 4.35
N VAL A 132 -3.61 5.27 5.36
CA VAL A 132 -2.79 5.41 6.57
C VAL A 132 -2.67 4.07 7.30
N LEU A 133 -3.76 3.31 7.41
CA LEU A 133 -3.77 2.00 8.06
C LEU A 133 -2.92 0.97 7.31
N ILE A 134 -3.05 0.89 5.99
CA ILE A 134 -2.29 -0.03 5.14
C ILE A 134 -0.80 0.34 5.20
N VAL A 135 -0.45 1.62 5.07
CA VAL A 135 0.93 2.10 5.19
C VAL A 135 1.51 1.73 6.56
N ARG A 136 0.82 2.06 7.65
CA ARG A 136 1.28 1.72 9.01
C ARG A 136 1.50 0.21 9.20
N MET A 137 0.63 -0.62 8.63
CA MET A 137 0.75 -2.08 8.70
C MET A 137 1.92 -2.60 7.86
N TRP A 138 2.14 -2.03 6.68
CA TRP A 138 3.08 -2.55 5.69
C TRP A 138 4.48 -1.97 5.81
N THR A 139 4.69 -0.74 6.27
CA THR A 139 6.04 -0.16 6.45
C THR A 139 6.99 -1.09 7.22
N PRO A 140 6.67 -1.57 8.44
CA PRO A 140 7.57 -2.47 9.17
C PRO A 140 7.68 -3.88 8.55
N ARG A 141 6.68 -4.33 7.79
CA ARG A 141 6.73 -5.62 7.08
C ARG A 141 7.62 -5.53 5.84
N PHE A 142 7.47 -4.44 5.09
CA PHE A 142 8.22 -4.14 3.89
C PHE A 142 9.72 -3.99 4.21
N LYS A 143 10.05 -3.23 5.27
CA LYS A 143 11.43 -3.13 5.76
C LYS A 143 12.06 -4.51 6.00
N ARG A 144 11.40 -5.36 6.80
CA ARG A 144 11.88 -6.73 7.08
C ARG A 144 12.00 -7.61 5.84
N LEU A 145 11.06 -7.50 4.91
CA LEU A 145 11.12 -8.22 3.64
C LEU A 145 12.34 -7.80 2.82
N MET A 146 12.63 -6.50 2.77
CA MET A 146 13.78 -5.96 2.04
C MET A 146 15.10 -6.34 2.71
N GLU A 147 15.22 -6.22 4.04
CA GLU A 147 16.41 -6.68 4.78
C GLU A 147 16.67 -8.17 4.54
N GLY A 148 15.63 -9.01 4.58
CA GLY A 148 15.74 -10.42 4.23
C GLY A 148 16.14 -10.66 2.76
N ALA A 149 15.66 -9.83 1.83
CA ALA A 149 16.07 -9.90 0.43
C ALA A 149 17.55 -9.55 0.23
N MET A 150 18.02 -8.50 0.92
CA MET A 150 19.43 -8.10 0.93
C MET A 150 20.31 -9.21 1.50
N GLY A 151 19.91 -9.83 2.62
CA GLY A 151 20.64 -10.97 3.19
C GLY A 151 20.73 -12.17 2.25
N ARG A 152 19.62 -12.52 1.57
CA ARG A 152 19.62 -13.57 0.53
C ARG A 152 20.51 -13.21 -0.65
N ALA A 153 20.47 -11.96 -1.10
CA ALA A 153 21.30 -11.49 -2.19
C ALA A 153 22.79 -11.55 -1.83
N ALA A 154 23.17 -11.12 -0.63
CA ALA A 154 24.55 -11.20 -0.12
C ALA A 154 25.05 -12.65 -0.06
N LYS A 155 24.20 -13.60 0.35
CA LYS A 155 24.52 -15.04 0.32
C LYS A 155 24.73 -15.55 -1.10
N LYS A 156 23.88 -15.15 -2.04
CA LYS A 156 24.01 -15.53 -3.46
C LYS A 156 25.19 -14.88 -4.17
N SER A 157 25.64 -13.71 -3.71
CA SER A 157 26.81 -13.03 -4.26
C SER A 157 28.13 -13.52 -3.67
N GLY A 158 28.11 -14.42 -2.69
CA GLY A 158 29.32 -14.88 -1.99
C GLY A 158 29.89 -13.84 -1.00
N HIS A 159 29.09 -12.85 -0.60
CA HIS A 159 29.45 -11.78 0.34
C HIS A 159 28.84 -12.01 1.73
N TYR A 160 28.39 -13.23 2.00
CA TYR A 160 27.87 -13.58 3.32
C TYR A 160 29.04 -13.79 4.28
N ILE A 161 29.28 -12.79 5.11
CA ILE A 161 30.09 -12.95 6.31
C ILE A 161 29.16 -13.67 7.30
N GLY A 162 29.37 -14.97 7.48
CA GLY A 162 28.68 -15.70 8.55
C GLY A 162 28.90 -14.95 9.85
N GLY A 163 27.82 -14.63 10.56
CA GLY A 163 27.92 -14.03 11.88
C GLY A 163 28.71 -14.97 12.79
N ILE A 164 29.71 -14.40 13.45
CA ILE A 164 30.21 -14.84 14.76
C ILE A 164 29.05 -14.67 15.75
#